data_AF-A0A7J3F009-F1
#
_entry.id   AF-A0A7J3F009-F1
#
_cell.length_a   1.000
_cell.length_b   1.000
_cell.length_c   1.000
_cell.angle_alpha   90.00
_cell.angle_beta   90.00
_cell.angle_gamma   90.00
#
_symmetry.space_group_name_H-M   'P 1'
#
loop_
_entity.id
_entity.type
_entity.pdbx_description
1 polymer ?
#
loop_
_entity_poly.entity_id
_entity_poly.type
_entity_poly.pdbx_seq_one_letter_code
_entity_poly.pdbx_strand_id
1 'polypeptide(L)'
;MEIESLKREFLELLDKDLEFRYAVAGYLGLSEILKRLDSLVEEQVNLRKEQVELRKEQAKFREEQTKIWSEIAKLREDMATGFKRHDEILVRHEEQLIKLREDMIAGFRRHDEEIAKLREDMIAGFKRHDEEIAKVWEEIKALREEQIRLREDFNRVYRQLDARLSRVERTLEKITLDIEEEARIVIKYRLRDMGYDIEVSSLILPEMELNIYGATESMCIIGETSIRAAQNLVDEINHHVEKMRDLYPDKLKPKIIRIIYTSLAMPDLIERAEKEGIWILKATGDIVKPKDL
;
A
#
# COMPACT_ATOMS: atom_id res chain seq x y z
N MET A 1 30.13 124.46 102.40
CA MET A 1 31.35 123.82 102.91
C MET A 1 31.09 122.45 103.55
N GLU A 2 30.12 122.30 104.47
CA GLU A 2 29.90 121.02 105.18
C GLU A 2 29.46 119.83 104.30
N ILE A 3 28.53 120.02 103.36
CA ILE A 3 28.06 118.93 102.47
C ILE A 3 29.17 118.40 101.56
N GLU A 4 30.09 119.27 101.15
CA GLU A 4 31.19 118.94 100.24
C GLU A 4 32.25 118.10 100.95
N SER A 5 32.51 118.40 102.23
CA SER A 5 33.33 117.58 103.13
C SER A 5 32.71 116.19 103.35
N LEU A 6 31.40 116.13 103.61
CA LEU A 6 30.69 114.87 103.86
C LEU A 6 30.68 113.95 102.62
N LYS A 7 30.49 114.52 101.42
CA LYS A 7 30.58 113.75 100.16
C LYS A 7 31.97 113.16 99.95
N ARG A 8 33.02 113.92 100.28
CA ARG A 8 34.40 113.46 100.14
C ARG A 8 34.70 112.31 101.10
N GLU A 9 34.26 112.44 102.34
CA GLU A 9 34.40 111.40 103.37
C GLU A 9 33.58 110.14 103.03
N PHE A 10 32.36 110.30 102.50
CA PHE A 10 31.53 109.18 102.02
C PHE A 10 32.19 108.42 100.87
N LEU A 11 32.80 109.13 99.91
CA LEU A 11 33.53 108.50 98.80
C LEU A 11 34.83 107.82 99.27
N GLU A 12 35.56 108.40 100.22
CA GLU A 12 36.73 107.76 100.82
C GLU A 12 36.38 106.49 101.59
N LEU A 13 35.27 106.49 102.35
CA LEU A 13 34.76 105.30 103.02
C LEU A 13 34.32 104.23 102.01
N LEU A 14 33.63 104.62 100.94
CA LEU A 14 33.33 103.69 99.85
C LEU A 14 34.59 103.11 99.21
N ASP A 15 35.71 103.84 99.15
CA ASP A 15 36.95 103.35 98.52
C ASP A 15 37.80 102.46 99.45
N LYS A 16 37.86 102.79 100.74
CA LYS A 16 38.77 102.13 101.69
C LYS A 16 38.09 101.10 102.59
N ASP A 17 36.80 101.24 102.87
CA ASP A 17 36.03 100.33 103.75
C ASP A 17 35.15 99.38 102.92
N LEU A 18 35.55 98.12 102.92
CA LEU A 18 34.87 97.05 102.20
C LEU A 18 33.46 96.78 102.75
N GLU A 19 33.31 96.81 104.08
CA GLU A 19 32.05 96.49 104.76
C GLU A 19 31.03 97.61 104.53
N PHE A 20 31.47 98.87 104.62
CA PHE A 20 30.65 100.03 104.28
C PHE A 20 30.23 100.02 102.79
N ARG A 21 31.15 99.69 101.87
CA ARG A 21 30.85 99.56 100.44
C ARG A 21 29.78 98.51 100.16
N TYR A 22 29.88 97.34 100.79
CA TYR A 22 28.88 96.28 100.63
C TYR A 22 27.53 96.63 101.26
N ALA A 23 27.52 97.33 102.40
CA ALA A 23 26.29 97.82 103.03
C ALA A 23 25.57 98.83 102.12
N VAL A 24 26.29 99.83 101.57
CA VAL A 24 25.75 100.80 100.62
C VAL A 24 25.27 100.09 99.33
N ALA A 25 26.03 99.13 98.81
CA ALA A 25 25.63 98.33 97.66
C ALA A 25 24.35 97.51 97.92
N GLY A 26 24.20 96.99 99.14
CA GLY A 26 22.98 96.31 99.60
C GLY A 26 21.76 97.24 99.63
N TYR A 27 21.89 98.43 100.23
CA TYR A 27 20.81 99.43 100.27
C TYR A 27 20.43 99.99 98.90
N LEU A 28 21.39 100.06 97.96
CA LEU A 28 21.17 100.47 96.57
C LEU A 28 20.64 99.34 95.68
N GLY A 29 20.45 98.12 96.21
CA GLY A 29 19.95 96.97 95.45
C GLY A 29 20.96 96.33 94.50
N LEU A 30 22.23 96.73 94.55
CA LEU A 30 23.30 96.20 93.68
C LEU A 30 23.55 94.71 93.95
N SER A 31 23.35 94.22 95.18
CA SER A 31 23.49 92.80 95.52
C SER A 31 22.47 91.90 94.79
N GLU A 32 21.24 92.39 94.58
CA GLU A 32 20.21 91.66 93.83
C GLU A 32 20.54 91.64 92.32
N ILE A 33 21.08 92.76 91.81
CA ILE A 33 21.54 92.88 90.43
C ILE A 33 22.70 91.90 90.16
N LEU A 34 23.68 91.81 91.06
CA LEU A 34 24.81 90.88 90.93
C LEU A 34 24.34 89.42 90.89
N LYS A 35 23.40 89.00 91.74
CA LYS A 35 22.84 87.64 91.70
C LYS A 35 22.14 87.33 90.39
N ARG A 36 21.37 88.28 89.84
CA ARG A 36 20.75 88.12 88.52
C ARG A 36 21.79 88.04 87.42
N LEU A 37 22.86 88.83 87.50
CA LEU A 37 23.97 88.75 86.55
C LEU A 37 24.67 87.39 86.63
N ASP A 38 24.91 86.85 87.82
CA ASP A 38 25.50 85.51 87.99
C ASP A 38 24.60 84.42 87.39
N SER A 39 23.28 84.47 87.66
CA SER A 39 22.31 83.54 87.05
C SER A 39 22.27 83.65 85.52
N LEU A 40 22.31 84.87 84.98
CA LEU A 40 22.35 85.10 83.54
C LEU A 40 23.67 84.59 82.91
N VAL A 41 24.79 84.73 83.63
CA VAL A 41 26.09 84.18 83.19
C VAL A 41 26.02 82.66 83.16
N GLU A 42 25.43 82.03 84.18
CA GLU A 42 25.25 80.57 84.23
C GLU A 42 24.35 80.07 83.08
N GLU A 43 23.21 80.72 82.83
CA GLU A 43 22.33 80.42 81.71
C GLU A 43 23.06 80.58 80.35
N GLN A 44 23.83 81.65 80.18
CA GLN A 44 24.64 81.87 78.98
C GLN A 44 25.67 80.77 78.76
N VAL A 45 26.29 80.26 79.84
CA VAL A 45 27.24 79.14 79.76
C VAL A 45 26.51 77.86 79.36
N ASN A 46 25.33 77.58 79.91
CA ASN A 46 24.56 76.38 79.58
C ASN A 46 24.04 76.42 78.13
N LEU A 47 23.52 77.56 77.68
CA LEU A 47 23.12 77.77 76.27
C LEU A 47 24.30 77.58 75.31
N ARG A 48 25.50 78.04 75.68
CA ARG A 48 26.71 77.80 74.87
C ARG A 48 27.06 76.32 74.79
N LYS A 49 26.92 75.56 75.88
CA LYS A 49 27.13 74.10 75.87
C LYS A 49 26.14 73.40 74.94
N GLU A 50 24.85 73.73 75.03
CA GLU A 50 23.82 73.19 74.13
C GLU A 50 24.08 73.54 72.66
N GLN A 51 24.48 74.78 72.37
CA GLN A 51 24.87 75.19 71.02
C GLN A 51 26.06 74.39 70.48
N VAL A 52 27.03 74.04 71.33
CA VAL A 52 28.18 73.22 70.93
C VAL A 52 27.74 71.78 70.61
N GLU A 53 26.87 71.18 71.43
CA GLU A 53 26.36 69.83 71.15
C GLU A 53 25.49 69.79 69.89
N LEU A 54 24.59 70.75 69.70
CA LEU A 54 23.80 70.88 68.47
C LEU A 54 24.69 71.02 67.23
N ARG A 55 25.79 71.77 67.31
CA ARG A 55 26.76 71.87 66.21
C ARG A 55 27.45 70.55 65.92
N LYS A 56 27.76 69.74 66.94
CA LYS A 56 28.32 68.39 66.74
C LYS A 56 27.32 67.46 66.05
N GLU A 57 26.05 67.49 66.45
CA GLU A 57 25.00 66.69 65.81
C GLU A 57 24.79 67.11 64.35
N GLN A 58 24.73 68.41 64.08
CA GLN A 58 24.66 68.93 62.70
C GLN A 58 25.86 68.51 61.86
N ALA A 59 27.06 68.44 62.43
CA ALA A 59 28.25 67.97 61.73
C ALA A 59 28.15 66.48 61.37
N LYS A 60 27.70 65.63 62.31
CA LYS A 60 27.46 64.19 62.05
C LYS A 60 26.41 63.98 60.96
N PHE A 61 25.29 64.70 61.04
CA PHE A 61 24.23 64.61 60.03
C PHE A 61 24.74 65.02 58.64
N ARG A 62 25.57 66.06 58.55
CA ARG A 62 26.20 66.45 57.27
C ARG A 62 27.12 65.37 56.72
N GLU A 63 27.85 64.67 57.59
CA GLU A 63 28.70 63.57 57.17
C GLU A 63 27.85 62.41 56.61
N GLU A 64 26.77 62.04 57.28
CA GLU A 64 25.82 61.02 56.80
C GLU A 64 25.18 61.40 55.47
N GLN A 65 24.71 62.64 55.33
CA GLN A 65 24.18 63.16 54.07
C GLN A 65 25.22 63.04 52.95
N THR A 66 26.48 63.36 53.23
CA THR A 66 27.56 63.25 52.24
C THR A 66 27.79 61.80 51.80
N LYS A 67 27.74 60.84 52.73
CA LYS A 67 27.83 59.40 52.41
C LYS A 67 26.66 58.95 51.54
N ILE A 68 25.43 59.33 51.90
CA ILE A 68 24.23 59.03 51.11
C ILE A 68 24.34 59.59 49.69
N TRP A 69 24.79 60.85 49.54
CA TRP A 69 24.99 61.45 48.22
C TRP A 69 26.05 60.70 47.39
N SER A 70 27.12 60.23 48.03
CA SER A 70 28.11 59.39 47.34
C SER A 70 27.54 58.05 46.89
N GLU A 71 26.69 57.41 47.69
CA GLU A 71 26.02 56.15 47.31
C GLU A 71 25.03 56.36 46.17
N ILE A 72 24.22 57.42 46.24
CA ILE A 72 23.29 57.78 45.15
C ILE A 72 24.04 58.05 43.85
N ALA A 73 25.20 58.72 43.92
CA ALA A 73 26.03 58.97 42.74
C ALA A 73 26.53 57.66 42.12
N LYS A 74 27.04 56.74 42.94
CA LYS A 74 27.49 55.41 42.48
C LYS A 74 26.33 54.60 41.87
N LEU A 75 25.17 54.57 42.53
CA LEU A 75 23.99 53.88 42.01
C LEU A 75 23.56 54.45 40.65
N ARG A 76 23.60 55.77 40.47
CA ARG A 76 23.28 56.40 39.17
C ARG A 76 24.28 56.00 38.09
N GLU A 77 25.56 55.92 38.42
CA GLU A 77 26.61 55.46 37.50
C GLU A 77 26.43 53.99 37.12
N ASP A 78 26.19 53.13 38.10
CA ASP A 78 25.89 51.70 37.89
C ASP A 78 24.64 51.50 37.04
N MET A 79 23.58 52.28 37.28
CA MET A 79 22.37 52.26 36.45
C MET A 79 22.67 52.72 35.03
N ALA A 80 23.41 53.81 34.84
CA ALA A 80 23.74 54.31 33.50
C ALA A 80 24.58 53.29 32.71
N THR A 81 25.51 52.60 33.36
CA THR A 81 26.29 51.52 32.72
C THR A 81 25.43 50.29 32.45
N GLY A 82 24.53 49.93 33.36
CA GLY A 82 23.54 48.86 33.17
C GLY A 82 22.63 49.09 31.97
N PHE A 83 22.10 50.31 31.82
CA PHE A 83 21.28 50.68 30.67
C PHE A 83 22.05 50.59 29.36
N LYS A 84 23.29 51.09 29.30
CA LYS A 84 24.14 50.95 28.11
C LYS A 84 24.34 49.49 27.71
N ARG A 85 24.61 48.60 28.68
CA ARG A 85 24.74 47.15 28.42
C ARG A 85 23.45 46.54 27.89
N HIS A 86 22.31 46.95 28.43
CA HIS A 86 21.01 46.47 27.97
C HIS A 86 20.71 46.92 26.53
N ASP A 87 21.01 48.18 26.20
CA ASP A 87 20.86 48.70 24.83
C ASP A 87 21.76 47.93 23.85
N GLU A 88 23.01 47.64 24.21
CA GLU A 88 23.90 46.81 23.40
C GLU A 88 23.35 45.39 23.16
N ILE A 89 22.74 44.78 24.19
CA ILE A 89 22.11 43.45 24.07
C ILE A 89 20.90 43.52 23.12
N LEU A 90 20.08 44.56 23.22
CA LEU A 90 18.92 44.74 22.35
C LEU A 90 19.33 44.86 20.88
N VAL A 91 20.37 45.65 20.59
CA VAL A 91 20.92 45.77 19.23
C VAL A 91 21.42 44.42 18.71
N ARG A 92 22.15 43.66 19.54
CA ARG A 92 22.62 42.31 19.14
C ARG A 92 21.47 41.34 18.87
N HIS A 93 20.42 41.37 19.68
CA HIS A 93 19.23 40.54 19.45
C HIS A 93 18.50 40.96 18.17
N GLU A 94 18.38 42.26 17.90
CA GLU A 94 17.80 42.77 16.66
C GLU A 94 18.59 42.27 15.44
N GLU A 95 19.92 42.37 15.48
CA GLU A 95 20.80 41.82 14.41
C GLU A 95 20.63 40.31 14.22
N GLN A 96 20.51 39.55 15.31
CA GLN A 96 20.27 38.10 15.25
C GLN A 96 18.90 37.78 14.64
N LEU A 97 17.86 38.53 14.98
CA LEU A 97 16.52 38.35 14.42
C LEU A 97 16.50 38.67 12.92
N ILE A 98 17.21 39.71 12.49
CA ILE A 98 17.36 40.04 11.06
C ILE A 98 18.04 38.89 10.32
N LYS A 99 19.19 38.41 10.82
CA LYS A 99 19.91 37.27 10.21
C LYS A 99 19.05 36.01 10.14
N LEU A 100 18.36 35.66 11.23
CA LEU A 100 17.46 34.51 11.26
C LEU A 100 16.36 34.65 10.20
N ARG A 101 15.78 35.85 10.05
CA ARG A 101 14.75 36.11 9.05
C ARG A 101 15.31 35.99 7.63
N GLU A 102 16.50 36.49 7.38
CA GLU A 102 17.19 36.35 6.08
C GLU A 102 17.47 34.88 5.75
N ASP A 103 17.99 34.12 6.70
CA ASP A 103 18.26 32.68 6.57
C ASP A 103 16.98 31.89 6.29
N MET A 104 15.89 32.22 6.99
CA MET A 104 14.58 31.61 6.75
C MET A 104 14.08 31.90 5.34
N ILE A 105 14.13 33.16 4.89
CA ILE A 105 13.71 33.54 3.53
C ILE A 105 14.55 32.81 2.48
N ALA A 106 15.87 32.73 2.67
CA ALA A 106 16.76 32.00 1.78
C ALA A 106 16.45 30.49 1.77
N GLY A 107 16.17 29.91 2.94
CA GLY A 107 15.74 28.51 3.07
C GLY A 107 14.43 28.22 2.33
N PHE A 108 13.42 29.07 2.50
CA PHE A 108 12.14 28.94 1.79
C PHE A 108 12.32 29.04 0.27
N ARG A 109 13.14 29.98 -0.22
CA ARG A 109 13.43 30.09 -1.66
C ARG A 109 14.05 28.81 -2.23
N ARG A 110 15.01 28.20 -1.52
CA ARG A 110 15.61 26.92 -1.96
C ARG A 110 14.57 25.81 -2.03
N HIS A 111 13.68 25.72 -1.03
CA HIS A 111 12.61 24.73 -1.05
C HIS A 111 11.60 24.97 -2.19
N ASP A 112 11.22 26.23 -2.45
CA ASP A 112 10.34 26.56 -3.56
C ASP A 112 10.98 26.17 -4.91
N GLU A 113 12.28 26.42 -5.08
CA GLU A 113 13.04 26.01 -6.27
C GLU A 113 13.12 24.48 -6.42
N GLU A 114 13.36 23.74 -5.35
CA GLU A 114 13.37 22.27 -5.35
C GLU A 114 11.98 21.71 -5.71
N ILE A 115 10.92 22.26 -5.13
CA ILE A 115 9.54 21.87 -5.43
C ILE A 115 9.20 22.18 -6.89
N ALA A 116 9.66 23.32 -7.43
CA ALA A 116 9.47 23.66 -8.83
C ALA A 116 10.14 22.63 -9.76
N LYS A 117 11.41 22.28 -9.50
CA LYS A 117 12.13 21.24 -10.27
C LYS A 117 11.44 19.89 -10.20
N LEU A 118 11.02 19.45 -9.01
CA LEU A 118 10.28 18.19 -8.85
C LEU A 118 8.97 18.18 -9.65
N ARG A 119 8.25 19.31 -9.69
CA ARG A 119 7.03 19.43 -10.51
C ARG A 119 7.35 19.34 -12.00
N GLU A 120 8.39 20.01 -12.47
CA GLU A 120 8.83 19.93 -13.87
C GLU A 120 9.22 18.51 -14.27
N ASP A 121 10.04 17.83 -13.45
CA ASP A 121 10.45 16.45 -13.67
C ASP A 121 9.25 15.50 -13.70
N MET A 122 8.29 15.70 -12.80
CA MET A 122 7.07 14.91 -12.73
C MET A 122 6.20 15.11 -13.99
N ILE A 123 6.02 16.35 -14.45
CA ILE A 123 5.27 16.66 -15.68
C ILE A 123 5.97 16.04 -16.89
N ALA A 124 7.30 16.14 -16.98
CA ALA A 124 8.07 15.51 -18.05
C ALA A 124 7.97 13.98 -18.01
N GLY A 125 8.01 13.38 -16.82
CA GLY A 125 7.81 11.96 -16.60
C GLY A 125 6.44 11.47 -17.08
N PHE A 126 5.37 12.18 -16.70
CA PHE A 126 4.01 11.86 -17.16
C PHE A 126 3.87 11.95 -18.68
N LYS A 127 4.43 12.99 -19.32
CA LYS A 127 4.43 13.09 -20.79
C LYS A 127 5.09 11.90 -21.47
N ARG A 128 6.24 11.43 -20.96
CA ARG A 128 6.91 10.23 -21.50
C ARG A 128 6.03 8.98 -21.36
N HIS A 129 5.38 8.81 -20.22
CA HIS A 129 4.47 7.68 -20.03
C HIS A 129 3.23 7.77 -20.92
N ASP A 130 2.66 8.95 -21.11
CA ASP A 130 1.53 9.14 -22.04
C ASP A 130 1.94 8.76 -23.48
N GLU A 131 3.16 9.13 -23.90
CA GLU A 131 3.72 8.74 -25.20
C GLU A 131 3.96 7.23 -25.32
N GLU A 132 4.48 6.58 -24.28
CA GLU A 132 4.66 5.12 -24.24
C GLU A 132 3.33 4.39 -24.30
N ILE A 133 2.35 4.83 -23.50
CA ILE A 133 0.99 4.28 -23.50
C ILE A 133 0.36 4.43 -24.89
N ALA A 134 0.53 5.58 -25.55
CA ALA A 134 0.03 5.79 -26.90
C ALA A 134 0.64 4.79 -27.92
N LYS A 135 1.95 4.53 -27.85
CA LYS A 135 2.61 3.53 -28.71
C LYS A 135 2.06 2.12 -28.47
N VAL A 136 1.91 1.74 -27.20
CA VAL A 136 1.34 0.43 -26.83
C VAL A 136 -0.10 0.29 -27.37
N TRP A 137 -0.90 1.35 -27.31
CA TRP A 137 -2.25 1.33 -27.88
C TRP A 137 -2.27 1.12 -29.40
N GLU A 138 -1.36 1.74 -30.14
CA GLU A 138 -1.22 1.51 -31.58
C GLU A 138 -0.78 0.07 -31.89
N GLU A 139 0.15 -0.49 -31.11
CA GLU A 139 0.53 -1.90 -31.26
C GLU A 139 -0.63 -2.87 -30.97
N ILE A 140 -1.37 -2.64 -29.89
CA ILE A 140 -2.57 -3.44 -29.55
C ILE A 140 -3.61 -3.35 -30.67
N LYS A 141 -3.82 -2.17 -31.24
CA LYS A 141 -4.75 -1.97 -32.36
C LYS A 141 -4.30 -2.75 -33.59
N ALA A 142 -3.02 -2.66 -33.96
CA ALA A 142 -2.47 -3.41 -35.09
C ALA A 142 -2.59 -4.93 -34.91
N LEU A 143 -2.26 -5.44 -33.71
CA LEU A 143 -2.44 -6.86 -33.37
C LEU A 143 -3.90 -7.29 -33.45
N ARG A 144 -4.84 -6.43 -33.03
CA ARG A 144 -6.26 -6.72 -33.08
C ARG A 144 -6.77 -6.82 -34.52
N GLU A 145 -6.29 -5.96 -35.42
CA GLU A 145 -6.58 -6.03 -36.85
C GLU A 145 -6.03 -7.30 -37.49
N GLU A 146 -4.81 -7.72 -37.12
CA GLU A 146 -4.23 -8.99 -37.57
C GLU A 146 -5.02 -10.21 -37.09
N GLN A 147 -5.44 -10.23 -35.82
CA GLN A 147 -6.28 -11.29 -35.26
C GLN A 147 -7.61 -11.42 -36.01
N ILE A 148 -8.23 -10.30 -36.41
CA ILE A 148 -9.45 -10.33 -37.22
C ILE A 148 -9.19 -10.98 -38.58
N ARG A 149 -8.11 -10.58 -39.27
CA ARG A 149 -7.73 -11.16 -40.57
C ARG A 149 -7.46 -12.67 -40.48
N LEU A 150 -6.67 -13.10 -39.49
CA LEU A 150 -6.39 -14.51 -39.26
C LEU A 150 -7.67 -15.30 -39.00
N ARG A 151 -8.61 -14.74 -38.24
CA ARG A 151 -9.90 -15.39 -37.98
C ARG A 151 -10.76 -15.51 -39.24
N GLU A 152 -10.73 -14.52 -40.12
CA GLU A 152 -11.40 -14.59 -41.43
C GLU A 152 -10.78 -15.67 -42.32
N ASP A 153 -9.46 -15.73 -42.40
CA ASP A 153 -8.74 -16.75 -43.17
C ASP A 153 -8.99 -18.16 -42.65
N PHE A 154 -8.95 -18.33 -41.33
CA PHE A 154 -9.26 -19.61 -40.68
C PHE A 154 -10.69 -20.04 -40.98
N ASN A 155 -11.66 -19.12 -40.90
CA ASN A 155 -13.05 -19.40 -41.26
C ASN A 155 -13.20 -19.82 -42.73
N ARG A 156 -12.43 -19.24 -43.66
CA ARG A 156 -12.43 -19.67 -45.07
C ARG A 156 -11.91 -21.09 -45.23
N VAL A 157 -10.78 -21.40 -44.58
CA VAL A 157 -10.19 -22.75 -44.61
C VAL A 157 -11.14 -23.76 -43.99
N TYR A 158 -11.76 -23.43 -42.86
CA TYR A 158 -12.72 -24.30 -42.18
C TYR A 158 -13.90 -24.66 -43.10
N ARG A 159 -14.50 -23.68 -43.78
CA ARG A 159 -15.57 -23.94 -44.77
C ARG A 159 -15.12 -24.83 -45.93
N GLN A 160 -13.87 -24.69 -46.38
CA GLN A 160 -13.32 -25.54 -47.44
C GLN A 160 -13.09 -26.97 -46.96
N LEU A 161 -12.63 -27.16 -45.72
CA LEU A 161 -12.47 -28.47 -45.10
C LEU A 161 -13.82 -29.16 -44.90
N ASP A 162 -14.79 -28.44 -44.37
CA ASP A 162 -16.16 -28.93 -44.14
C ASP A 162 -16.78 -29.44 -45.46
N ALA A 163 -16.71 -28.65 -46.53
CA ALA A 163 -17.20 -29.05 -47.84
C ALA A 163 -16.46 -30.25 -48.45
N ARG A 164 -15.19 -30.46 -48.11
CA ARG A 164 -14.42 -31.65 -48.54
C ARG A 164 -14.82 -32.88 -47.73
N LEU A 165 -14.95 -32.74 -46.42
CA LEU A 165 -15.38 -33.82 -45.53
C LEU A 165 -16.77 -34.33 -45.91
N SER A 166 -17.73 -33.44 -46.15
CA SER A 166 -19.07 -33.85 -46.60
C SER A 166 -19.08 -34.61 -47.93
N ARG A 167 -18.09 -34.39 -48.82
CA ARG A 167 -17.96 -35.18 -50.07
C ARG A 167 -17.37 -36.55 -49.80
N VAL A 168 -16.42 -36.65 -48.88
CA VAL A 168 -15.84 -37.93 -48.45
C VAL A 168 -16.91 -38.77 -47.76
N GLU A 169 -17.69 -38.19 -46.85
CA GLU A 169 -18.81 -38.85 -46.16
C GLU A 169 -19.80 -39.45 -47.16
N ARG A 170 -20.29 -38.67 -48.13
CA ARG A 170 -21.21 -39.16 -49.18
C ARG A 170 -20.62 -40.24 -50.11
N THR A 171 -19.29 -40.29 -50.22
CA THR A 171 -18.61 -41.31 -51.03
C THR A 171 -18.46 -42.61 -50.22
N LEU A 172 -18.18 -42.49 -48.92
CA LEU A 172 -18.13 -43.63 -48.00
C LEU A 172 -19.51 -44.29 -47.88
N GLU A 173 -20.59 -43.52 -47.71
CA GLU A 173 -21.97 -44.04 -47.63
C GLU A 173 -22.38 -44.89 -48.87
N LYS A 174 -21.86 -44.57 -50.05
CA LYS A 174 -22.18 -45.32 -51.28
C LYS A 174 -21.39 -46.63 -51.39
N ILE A 175 -20.13 -46.63 -50.98
CA ILE A 175 -19.27 -47.83 -51.03
C ILE A 175 -19.70 -48.84 -49.95
N THR A 176 -20.17 -48.37 -48.79
CA THR A 176 -20.71 -49.25 -47.73
C THR A 176 -21.99 -49.99 -48.16
N LEU A 177 -22.86 -49.35 -48.96
CA LEU A 177 -24.05 -50.04 -49.49
C LEU A 177 -23.68 -51.19 -50.45
N ASP A 178 -22.67 -50.97 -51.30
CA ASP A 178 -22.23 -51.94 -52.31
C ASP A 178 -21.56 -53.19 -51.69
N ILE A 179 -20.78 -53.02 -50.62
CA ILE A 179 -20.11 -54.15 -49.96
C ILE A 179 -21.09 -55.01 -49.13
N GLU A 180 -22.11 -54.41 -48.52
CA GLU A 180 -23.14 -55.13 -47.77
C GLU A 180 -24.05 -55.97 -48.68
N GLU A 181 -24.39 -55.46 -49.86
CA GLU A 181 -25.15 -56.21 -50.85
C GLU A 181 -24.32 -57.34 -51.46
N GLU A 182 -23.05 -57.07 -51.81
CA GLU A 182 -22.10 -58.10 -52.27
C GLU A 182 -21.92 -59.21 -51.24
N ALA A 183 -21.70 -58.84 -49.97
CA ALA A 183 -21.52 -59.79 -48.87
C ALA A 183 -22.67 -60.78 -48.77
N ARG A 184 -23.92 -60.28 -48.77
CA ARG A 184 -25.12 -61.12 -48.62
C ARG A 184 -25.27 -62.11 -49.78
N ILE A 185 -25.01 -61.67 -51.01
CA ILE A 185 -25.06 -62.53 -52.20
C ILE A 185 -23.98 -63.63 -52.13
N VAL A 186 -22.73 -63.25 -51.84
CA VAL A 186 -21.59 -64.18 -51.78
C VAL A 186 -21.78 -65.20 -50.66
N ILE A 187 -22.18 -64.76 -49.46
CA ILE A 187 -22.40 -65.65 -48.31
C ILE A 187 -23.53 -66.63 -48.59
N LYS A 188 -24.65 -66.17 -49.15
CA LYS A 188 -25.77 -67.05 -49.54
C LYS A 188 -25.33 -68.12 -50.54
N TYR A 189 -24.56 -67.73 -51.56
CA TYR A 189 -24.03 -68.68 -52.55
C TYR A 189 -23.08 -69.71 -51.91
N ARG A 190 -22.17 -69.26 -51.04
CA ARG A 190 -21.20 -70.13 -50.35
C ARG A 190 -21.87 -71.12 -49.41
N LEU A 191 -22.86 -70.68 -48.63
CA LEU A 191 -23.64 -71.55 -47.76
C LEU A 191 -24.36 -72.63 -48.58
N ARG A 192 -24.92 -72.26 -49.73
CA ARG A 192 -25.57 -73.20 -50.64
C ARG A 192 -24.61 -74.25 -51.22
N ASP A 193 -23.40 -73.84 -51.61
CA ASP A 193 -22.35 -74.77 -52.05
C ASP A 193 -21.93 -75.74 -50.93
N MET A 194 -22.01 -75.30 -49.67
CA MET A 194 -21.79 -76.13 -48.48
C MET A 194 -23.02 -76.99 -48.09
N GLY A 195 -24.12 -76.91 -48.84
CA GLY A 195 -25.34 -77.70 -48.60
C GLY A 195 -26.36 -77.05 -47.66
N TYR A 196 -26.17 -75.78 -47.29
CA TYR A 196 -27.07 -75.02 -46.40
C TYR A 196 -27.89 -74.01 -47.20
N ASP A 197 -29.22 -74.16 -47.21
CA ASP A 197 -30.13 -73.18 -47.81
C ASP A 197 -30.58 -72.18 -46.74
N ILE A 198 -29.89 -71.03 -46.68
CA ILE A 198 -30.15 -69.96 -45.70
C ILE A 198 -30.39 -68.66 -46.45
N GLU A 199 -31.49 -67.99 -46.16
CA GLU A 199 -31.71 -66.63 -46.62
C GLU A 199 -30.87 -65.65 -45.80
N VAL A 200 -30.09 -64.82 -46.49
CA VAL A 200 -29.14 -63.87 -45.88
C VAL A 200 -29.62 -62.45 -46.14
N SER A 201 -29.90 -61.72 -45.07
CA SER A 201 -30.38 -60.32 -45.11
C SER A 201 -29.71 -59.51 -43.99
N SER A 202 -29.93 -58.19 -43.97
CA SER A 202 -29.59 -57.39 -42.79
C SER A 202 -30.65 -57.58 -41.70
N LEU A 203 -30.25 -57.47 -40.44
CA LEU A 203 -31.17 -57.50 -39.30
C LEU A 203 -31.10 -56.17 -38.55
N ILE A 204 -32.15 -55.36 -38.73
CA ILE A 204 -32.30 -54.07 -38.04
C ILE A 204 -33.14 -54.29 -36.79
N LEU A 205 -32.56 -53.98 -35.63
CA LEU A 205 -33.20 -54.04 -34.31
C LEU A 205 -33.14 -52.65 -33.67
N PRO A 206 -34.02 -52.34 -32.69
CA PRO A 206 -34.01 -51.04 -32.02
C PRO A 206 -32.65 -50.60 -31.43
N GLU A 207 -31.85 -51.56 -30.94
CA GLU A 207 -30.60 -51.30 -30.19
C GLU A 207 -29.32 -51.67 -30.97
N MET A 208 -29.46 -52.26 -32.16
CA MET A 208 -28.33 -52.70 -33.00
C MET A 208 -28.76 -52.93 -34.45
N GLU A 209 -27.80 -52.85 -35.35
CA GLU A 209 -27.94 -53.27 -36.75
C GLU A 209 -26.86 -54.30 -37.06
N LEU A 210 -27.25 -55.38 -37.71
CA LEU A 210 -26.35 -56.39 -38.23
C LEU A 210 -26.35 -56.34 -39.75
N ASN A 211 -25.17 -56.19 -40.35
CA ASN A 211 -25.03 -56.22 -41.80
C ASN A 211 -25.45 -57.57 -42.41
N ILE A 212 -25.14 -58.67 -41.72
CA ILE A 212 -25.40 -60.04 -42.18
C ILE A 212 -26.11 -60.83 -41.09
N TYR A 213 -27.28 -61.36 -41.41
CA TYR A 213 -28.02 -62.29 -40.58
C TYR A 213 -28.78 -63.31 -41.44
N GLY A 214 -28.93 -64.52 -40.92
CA GLY A 214 -29.74 -65.57 -41.51
C GLY A 214 -29.94 -66.70 -40.52
N ALA A 215 -31.09 -67.38 -40.56
CA ALA A 215 -31.39 -68.43 -39.59
C ALA A 215 -32.18 -69.58 -40.21
N THR A 216 -31.89 -70.79 -39.74
CA THR A 216 -32.68 -72.01 -39.94
C THR A 216 -33.21 -72.49 -38.59
N GLU A 217 -33.83 -73.68 -38.56
CA GLU A 217 -34.29 -74.28 -37.30
C GLU A 217 -33.15 -74.61 -36.34
N SER A 218 -31.97 -74.97 -36.86
CA SER A 218 -30.86 -75.50 -36.07
C SER A 218 -29.64 -74.57 -35.96
N MET A 219 -29.52 -73.56 -36.83
CA MET A 219 -28.37 -72.66 -36.86
C MET A 219 -28.71 -71.23 -37.29
N CYS A 220 -27.90 -70.26 -36.87
CA CYS A 220 -27.95 -68.89 -37.36
C CYS A 220 -26.55 -68.41 -37.76
N ILE A 221 -26.53 -67.51 -38.74
CA ILE A 221 -25.34 -66.79 -39.17
C ILE A 221 -25.49 -65.33 -38.72
N ILE A 222 -24.40 -64.77 -38.21
CA ILE A 222 -24.31 -63.37 -37.76
C ILE A 222 -22.99 -62.83 -38.29
N GLY A 223 -23.00 -61.67 -38.93
CA GLY A 223 -21.78 -61.11 -39.45
C GLY A 223 -21.80 -59.63 -39.72
N GLU A 224 -20.57 -59.11 -39.83
CA GLU A 224 -20.29 -57.71 -40.17
C GLU A 224 -19.52 -57.62 -41.48
N THR A 225 -19.69 -56.48 -42.14
CA THR A 225 -19.00 -56.18 -43.39
C THR A 225 -18.04 -55.02 -43.19
N SER A 226 -16.87 -55.10 -43.80
CA SER A 226 -15.93 -53.98 -43.82
C SER A 226 -15.00 -54.06 -45.02
N ILE A 227 -14.72 -52.93 -45.66
CA ILE A 227 -13.77 -52.88 -46.77
C ILE A 227 -12.37 -53.31 -46.30
N ARG A 228 -12.00 -52.94 -45.06
CA ARG A 228 -10.74 -53.31 -44.42
C ARG A 228 -10.96 -53.67 -42.97
N ALA A 229 -10.82 -54.94 -42.65
CA ALA A 229 -11.10 -55.45 -41.31
C ALA A 229 -9.83 -55.73 -40.52
N ALA A 230 -9.79 -55.24 -39.28
CA ALA A 230 -8.78 -55.53 -38.26
C ALA A 230 -9.44 -56.25 -37.07
N GLN A 231 -8.66 -56.61 -36.04
CA GLN A 231 -9.16 -57.42 -34.92
C GLN A 231 -10.34 -56.83 -34.13
N ASN A 232 -10.58 -55.51 -34.20
CA ASN A 232 -11.71 -54.84 -33.52
C ASN A 232 -13.06 -55.32 -34.04
N LEU A 233 -13.13 -55.77 -35.30
CA LEU A 233 -14.38 -56.28 -35.88
C LEU A 233 -14.83 -57.59 -35.22
N VAL A 234 -13.89 -58.37 -34.67
CA VAL A 234 -14.20 -59.54 -33.86
C VAL A 234 -14.89 -59.13 -32.56
N ASP A 235 -14.41 -58.04 -31.93
CA ASP A 235 -15.02 -57.51 -30.71
C ASP A 235 -16.45 -57.01 -30.97
N GLU A 236 -16.66 -56.32 -32.10
CA GLU A 236 -17.97 -55.83 -32.52
C GLU A 236 -18.97 -56.99 -32.76
N ILE A 237 -18.56 -58.02 -33.50
CA ILE A 237 -19.40 -59.21 -33.71
C ILE A 237 -19.71 -59.91 -32.40
N ASN A 238 -18.72 -60.09 -31.53
CA ASN A 238 -18.94 -60.76 -30.23
C ASN A 238 -19.89 -59.96 -29.35
N HIS A 239 -19.74 -58.63 -29.32
CA HIS A 239 -20.64 -57.73 -28.60
C HIS A 239 -22.07 -57.80 -29.16
N HIS A 240 -22.24 -57.86 -30.48
CA HIS A 240 -23.56 -58.05 -31.08
C HIS A 240 -24.18 -59.40 -30.73
N VAL A 241 -23.39 -60.49 -30.75
CA VAL A 241 -23.87 -61.82 -30.33
C VAL A 241 -24.29 -61.83 -28.85
N GLU A 242 -23.53 -61.18 -27.96
CA GLU A 242 -23.87 -61.05 -26.55
C GLU A 242 -25.16 -60.24 -26.36
N LYS A 243 -25.27 -59.06 -26.98
CA LYS A 243 -26.49 -58.26 -26.91
C LYS A 243 -27.72 -59.00 -27.47
N MET A 244 -27.56 -59.76 -28.56
CA MET A 244 -28.65 -60.58 -29.08
C MET A 244 -29.05 -61.67 -28.09
N ARG A 245 -28.10 -62.24 -27.35
CA ARG A 245 -28.39 -63.23 -26.31
C ARG A 245 -29.22 -62.65 -25.17
N ASP A 246 -28.92 -61.42 -24.79
CA ASP A 246 -29.58 -60.75 -23.66
C ASP A 246 -30.95 -60.18 -24.05
N LEU A 247 -31.06 -59.55 -25.22
CA LEU A 247 -32.25 -58.78 -25.62
C LEU A 247 -33.15 -59.51 -26.62
N TYR A 248 -32.59 -60.41 -27.44
CA TYR A 248 -33.29 -61.07 -28.55
C TYR A 248 -32.97 -62.58 -28.65
N PRO A 249 -33.10 -63.37 -27.56
CA PRO A 249 -32.66 -64.76 -27.52
C PRO A 249 -33.33 -65.65 -28.58
N ASP A 250 -34.57 -65.34 -28.97
CA ASP A 250 -35.32 -66.08 -29.99
C ASP A 250 -34.68 -66.03 -31.40
N LYS A 251 -33.83 -65.03 -31.64
CA LYS A 251 -33.07 -64.84 -32.89
C LYS A 251 -31.75 -65.62 -32.87
N LEU A 252 -31.29 -66.10 -31.72
CA LEU A 252 -30.15 -67.00 -31.66
C LEU A 252 -30.62 -68.46 -31.80
N LYS A 253 -29.83 -69.25 -32.52
CA LYS A 253 -30.05 -70.69 -32.71
C LYS A 253 -28.94 -71.48 -32.01
N PRO A 254 -29.14 -72.79 -31.74
CA PRO A 254 -28.16 -73.59 -31.00
C PRO A 254 -26.74 -73.53 -31.59
N LYS A 255 -26.62 -73.44 -32.92
CA LYS A 255 -25.36 -73.28 -33.62
C LYS A 255 -25.24 -71.87 -34.20
N ILE A 256 -24.25 -71.09 -33.73
CA ILE A 256 -24.00 -69.71 -34.16
C ILE A 256 -22.75 -69.67 -35.02
N ILE A 257 -22.87 -69.13 -36.22
CA ILE A 257 -21.75 -68.94 -37.14
C ILE A 257 -21.47 -67.46 -37.28
N ARG A 258 -20.28 -67.06 -36.82
CA ARG A 258 -19.80 -65.68 -36.93
C ARG A 258 -19.08 -65.50 -38.26
N ILE A 259 -19.47 -64.48 -39.01
CA ILE A 259 -18.97 -64.21 -40.36
C ILE A 259 -18.40 -62.79 -40.43
N ILE A 260 -17.22 -62.65 -41.04
CA ILE A 260 -16.66 -61.36 -41.44
C ILE A 260 -16.50 -61.36 -42.95
N TYR A 261 -17.22 -60.48 -43.63
CA TYR A 261 -17.01 -60.23 -45.04
C TYR A 261 -16.11 -59.01 -45.23
N THR A 262 -14.95 -59.18 -45.86
CA THR A 262 -14.03 -58.06 -46.08
C THR A 262 -13.23 -58.15 -47.37
N SER A 263 -12.99 -57.01 -48.03
CA SER A 263 -12.10 -56.96 -49.20
C SER A 263 -10.63 -57.17 -48.81
N LEU A 264 -10.24 -56.76 -47.60
CA LEU A 264 -8.87 -56.87 -47.07
C LEU A 264 -8.87 -57.19 -45.57
N ALA A 265 -8.51 -58.43 -45.24
CA ALA A 265 -8.27 -58.85 -43.85
C ALA A 265 -6.82 -58.54 -43.44
N MET A 266 -6.65 -57.89 -42.29
CA MET A 266 -5.35 -57.64 -41.69
C MET A 266 -4.82 -58.92 -40.97
N PRO A 267 -3.49 -59.13 -40.85
CA PRO A 267 -2.94 -60.37 -40.28
C PRO A 267 -3.42 -60.67 -38.84
N ASP A 268 -3.57 -59.64 -38.01
CA ASP A 268 -4.08 -59.73 -36.64
C ASP A 268 -5.51 -60.28 -36.58
N LEU A 269 -6.35 -59.89 -37.53
CA LEU A 269 -7.70 -60.42 -37.67
C LEU A 269 -7.69 -61.91 -38.04
N ILE A 270 -6.84 -62.32 -38.99
CA ILE A 270 -6.75 -63.71 -39.45
C ILE A 270 -6.33 -64.61 -38.28
N GLU A 271 -5.28 -64.25 -37.56
CA GLU A 271 -4.80 -65.01 -36.39
C GLU A 271 -5.87 -65.14 -35.30
N ARG A 272 -6.64 -64.07 -35.06
CA ARG A 272 -7.69 -64.06 -34.04
C ARG A 272 -8.90 -64.89 -34.49
N ALA A 273 -9.34 -64.74 -35.73
CA ALA A 273 -10.46 -65.50 -36.27
C ALA A 273 -10.16 -66.99 -36.33
N GLU A 274 -8.94 -67.40 -36.64
CA GLU A 274 -8.52 -68.81 -36.57
C GLU A 274 -8.59 -69.36 -35.14
N LYS A 275 -8.26 -68.57 -34.12
CA LYS A 275 -8.39 -68.98 -32.71
C LYS A 275 -9.86 -69.13 -32.32
N GLU A 276 -10.67 -68.11 -32.62
CA GLU A 276 -12.07 -68.02 -32.19
C GLU A 276 -13.05 -68.80 -33.09
N GLY A 277 -12.61 -69.30 -34.25
CA GLY A 277 -13.46 -70.06 -35.18
C GLY A 277 -14.42 -69.18 -36.00
N ILE A 278 -13.99 -67.96 -36.36
CA ILE A 278 -14.78 -67.00 -37.13
C ILE A 278 -14.50 -67.21 -38.63
N TRP A 279 -15.56 -67.30 -39.44
CA TRP A 279 -15.42 -67.43 -40.88
C TRP A 279 -15.11 -66.07 -41.49
N ILE A 280 -13.95 -65.94 -42.14
CA ILE A 280 -13.61 -64.75 -42.91
C ILE A 280 -13.63 -65.09 -44.39
N LEU A 281 -14.38 -64.32 -45.17
CA LEU A 281 -14.44 -64.48 -46.61
C LEU A 281 -14.46 -63.15 -47.36
N LYS A 282 -14.12 -63.25 -48.64
CA LYS A 282 -14.21 -62.19 -49.65
C LYS A 282 -14.84 -62.76 -50.91
N ALA A 283 -15.18 -61.90 -51.88
CA ALA A 283 -15.74 -62.30 -53.17
C ALA A 283 -14.98 -63.48 -53.82
N THR A 284 -13.64 -63.45 -53.75
CA THR A 284 -12.80 -64.46 -54.40
C THR A 284 -12.63 -65.76 -53.63
N GLY A 285 -13.06 -65.86 -52.36
CA GLY A 285 -12.92 -67.07 -51.55
C GLY A 285 -12.74 -66.83 -50.05
N ASP A 286 -12.59 -67.93 -49.32
CA ASP A 286 -12.38 -67.94 -47.88
C ASP A 286 -10.95 -67.54 -47.53
N ILE A 287 -10.82 -66.64 -46.56
CA ILE A 287 -9.55 -66.26 -45.94
C ILE A 287 -9.30 -67.16 -44.72
N VAL A 288 -10.34 -67.36 -43.90
CA VAL A 288 -10.34 -68.29 -42.75
C VAL A 288 -11.59 -69.15 -42.87
N LYS A 289 -11.44 -70.48 -42.94
CA LYS A 289 -12.58 -71.39 -43.09
C LYS A 289 -13.40 -71.53 -41.80
N PRO A 290 -14.71 -71.77 -41.88
CA PRO A 290 -15.52 -72.09 -40.71
C PRO A 290 -15.04 -73.41 -40.08
N LYS A 291 -14.96 -73.47 -38.75
CA LYS A 291 -14.58 -74.70 -38.03
C LYS A 291 -15.71 -75.71 -37.92
N ASP A 292 -16.95 -75.23 -38.01
CA ASP A 292 -18.15 -76.01 -37.71
C ASP A 292 -19.15 -76.01 -38.88
N LEU A 293 -18.71 -76.11 -40.16
CA LEU A 293 -19.59 -76.26 -41.33
C LEU A 293 -19.12 -77.40 -42.25
#